data_AF-A0A167EJ42-F1
#
_entry.id   AF-A0A167EJ42-F1
#
_cell.length_a   1.000
_cell.length_b   1.000
_cell.length_c   1.000
_cell.angle_alpha   90.00
_cell.angle_beta   90.00
_cell.angle_gamma   90.00
#
_symmetry.space_group_name_H-M   'P 1'
#
loop_
_entity.id
_entity.type
_entity.pdbx_description
1 polymer ?
#
loop_
_entity_poly.entity_id
_entity_poly.type
_entity_poly.pdbx_seq_one_letter_code
_entity_poly.pdbx_strand_id
1 'polypeptide(L)'
;MQSSMSKVRRFLYIVEFVLAFGPSFIVLVLALIFSPALLLGLDQDILSKRLIFVLIILGFGGFWGAISLIGLTLFPFQENTKPTRLKLYIMPGVIASTMASFYAGTMSLYLLPVFIAPLLMTLQLVIKQRYYFST
;
A
#
# COMPACT_ATOMS: atom_id res chain seq x y z
N MET A 1 0.42 -27.73 5.05
CA MET A 1 -0.90 -27.92 4.40
C MET A 1 -1.86 -26.88 4.98
N GLN A 2 -2.08 -25.74 4.31
CA GLN A 2 -2.98 -24.68 4.82
C GLN A 2 -4.43 -25.13 4.59
N SER A 3 -5.20 -25.29 5.67
CA SER A 3 -6.61 -25.65 5.61
C SER A 3 -7.42 -24.57 4.87
N SER A 4 -8.46 -24.98 4.15
CA SER A 4 -9.38 -24.06 3.48
C SER A 4 -9.93 -23.04 4.47
N MET A 5 -9.67 -21.75 4.21
CA MET A 5 -10.10 -20.68 5.09
C MET A 5 -11.63 -20.54 5.07
N SER A 6 -12.25 -20.40 6.25
CA SER A 6 -13.70 -20.22 6.35
C SER A 6 -14.15 -18.92 5.68
N LYS A 7 -15.40 -18.90 5.18
CA LYS A 7 -15.99 -17.73 4.50
C LYS A 7 -15.97 -16.49 5.39
N VAL A 8 -16.26 -16.65 6.69
CA VAL A 8 -16.25 -15.56 7.68
C VAL A 8 -14.85 -14.96 7.81
N ARG A 9 -13.81 -15.80 7.96
CA ARG A 9 -12.44 -15.31 8.07
C ARG A 9 -11.96 -14.63 6.78
N ARG A 10 -12.39 -15.11 5.62
CA ARG A 10 -12.14 -14.46 4.32
C ARG A 10 -12.74 -13.07 4.27
N PHE A 11 -14.00 -12.93 4.68
CA PHE A 11 -14.69 -11.65 4.73
C PHE A 11 -14.00 -10.66 5.67
N LEU A 12 -13.61 -11.10 6.87
CA LEU A 12 -12.89 -10.25 7.83
C LEU A 12 -11.58 -9.72 7.28
N TYR A 13 -10.80 -10.52 6.56
CA TYR A 13 -9.57 -10.05 5.91
C TYR A 13 -9.81 -9.00 4.83
N ILE A 14 -10.90 -9.14 4.07
CA ILE A 14 -11.27 -8.14 3.05
C ILE A 14 -11.67 -6.83 3.74
N VAL A 15 -12.49 -6.90 4.79
CA VAL A 15 -12.90 -5.73 5.56
C VAL A 15 -11.68 -5.03 6.19
N GLU A 16 -10.81 -5.79 6.84
CA GLU A 16 -9.55 -5.26 7.42
C GLU A 16 -8.70 -4.57 6.35
N PHE A 17 -8.56 -5.18 5.17
CA PHE A 17 -7.83 -4.60 4.05
C PHE A 17 -8.46 -3.29 3.56
N VAL A 18 -9.78 -3.26 3.37
CA VAL A 18 -10.50 -2.07 2.91
C VAL A 18 -10.42 -0.94 3.94
N LEU A 19 -10.52 -1.25 5.23
CA LEU A 19 -10.39 -0.24 6.29
C LEU A 19 -8.96 0.31 6.39
N ALA A 20 -7.96 -0.55 6.22
CA ALA A 20 -6.55 -0.14 6.27
C ALA A 20 -6.13 0.67 5.04
N PHE A 21 -6.56 0.29 3.84
CA PHE A 21 -6.12 0.92 2.58
C PHE A 21 -7.09 1.95 2.02
N GLY A 22 -8.39 1.84 2.30
CA GLY A 22 -9.44 2.65 1.67
C GLY A 22 -9.19 4.16 1.78
N PRO A 23 -9.04 4.70 3.00
CA PRO A 23 -8.77 6.13 3.19
C PRO A 23 -7.50 6.61 2.45
N SER A 24 -6.39 5.89 2.57
CA SER A 24 -5.12 6.26 1.95
C SER A 24 -5.15 6.10 0.42
N PHE A 25 -5.92 5.13 -0.08
CA PHE A 25 -6.14 4.95 -1.52
C PHE A 25 -6.95 6.11 -2.11
N ILE A 26 -7.97 6.60 -1.39
CA ILE A 26 -8.69 7.82 -1.80
C ILE A 26 -7.71 8.99 -1.91
N VAL A 27 -6.85 9.19 -0.90
CA VAL A 27 -5.82 10.25 -0.93
C VAL A 27 -4.86 10.06 -2.11
N LEU A 28 -4.41 8.84 -2.37
CA LEU A 28 -3.51 8.53 -3.49
C LEU A 28 -4.16 8.85 -4.86
N VAL A 29 -5.43 8.50 -5.03
CA VAL A 29 -6.20 8.82 -6.24
C VAL A 29 -6.39 10.33 -6.39
N LEU A 30 -6.73 11.04 -5.32
CA LEU A 30 -6.81 12.50 -5.35
C LEU A 30 -5.46 13.11 -5.71
N ALA A 31 -4.36 12.64 -5.12
CA ALA A 31 -3.02 13.10 -5.44
C ALA A 31 -2.68 12.89 -6.92
N LEU A 32 -3.10 11.78 -7.52
CA LEU A 32 -2.95 11.55 -8.97
C LEU A 32 -3.77 12.54 -9.80
N ILE A 33 -5.05 12.73 -9.48
CA ILE A 33 -5.96 13.63 -10.21
C ILE A 33 -5.44 15.07 -10.18
N PHE A 34 -4.96 15.52 -9.02
CA PHE A 34 -4.41 16.86 -8.84
C PHE A 34 -2.93 16.99 -9.19
N SER A 35 -2.24 15.89 -9.53
CA SER A 35 -0.81 15.92 -9.88
C SER A 35 -0.45 16.86 -11.04
N PRO A 36 -1.27 17.03 -12.11
CA PRO A 36 -0.95 18.00 -13.16
C PRO A 36 -0.93 19.44 -12.63
N ALA A 37 -1.87 19.80 -11.77
CA ALA A 37 -1.91 21.12 -11.14
C ALA A 37 -0.71 21.34 -10.20
N LEU A 38 -0.30 20.30 -9.46
CA LEU A 38 0.89 20.34 -8.60
C LEU A 38 2.20 20.48 -9.41
N LEU A 39 2.28 19.86 -10.58
CA LEU A 39 3.45 19.94 -11.46
C LEU A 39 3.53 21.29 -12.20
N LEU A 40 2.40 21.89 -12.54
CA LEU A 40 2.30 23.15 -13.29
C LEU A 40 2.28 24.41 -12.40
N GLY A 41 1.95 24.29 -11.10
CA GLY A 41 1.91 25.42 -10.17
C GLY A 41 3.29 26.08 -10.00
N LEU A 42 3.35 27.41 -10.05
CA LEU A 42 4.61 28.16 -10.19
C LEU A 42 5.44 28.34 -8.90
N ASP A 43 4.89 28.05 -7.72
CA ASP A 43 5.46 28.55 -6.45
C ASP A 43 6.06 27.50 -5.50
N GLN A 44 6.00 26.20 -5.82
CA GLN A 44 6.65 25.16 -5.02
C GLN A 44 7.98 24.70 -5.63
N ASP A 45 8.95 24.40 -4.76
CA ASP A 45 10.27 23.86 -5.12
C ASP A 45 10.13 22.63 -6.02
N ILE A 46 10.91 22.59 -7.09
CA ILE A 46 10.89 21.55 -8.14
C ILE A 46 11.16 20.17 -7.51
N LEU A 47 12.01 20.12 -6.48
CA LEU A 47 12.32 18.89 -5.74
C LEU A 47 11.09 18.32 -5.04
N SER A 48 10.29 19.14 -4.36
CA SER A 48 9.07 18.70 -3.68
C SER A 48 8.03 18.14 -4.65
N LYS A 49 7.86 18.78 -5.81
CA LYS A 49 6.93 18.31 -6.86
C LYS A 49 7.33 16.95 -7.41
N ARG A 50 8.61 16.77 -7.74
CA ARG A 50 9.15 15.49 -8.23
C ARG A 50 9.00 14.40 -7.18
N LEU A 51 9.26 14.72 -5.91
CA LEU A 51 9.09 13.79 -4.81
C LEU A 51 7.64 13.32 -4.67
N ILE A 52 6.68 14.24 -4.71
CA ILE A 52 5.24 13.91 -4.66
C ILE A 52 4.88 12.99 -5.83
N PHE A 53 5.31 13.31 -7.04
CA PHE A 53 5.03 12.49 -8.22
C PHE A 53 5.62 11.08 -8.12
N VAL A 54 6.87 10.97 -7.63
CA VAL A 54 7.50 9.67 -7.36
C VAL A 54 6.72 8.90 -6.29
N LEU A 55 6.29 9.55 -5.21
CA LEU A 55 5.49 8.92 -4.16
C LEU A 55 4.14 8.42 -4.67
N ILE A 56 3.51 9.12 -5.61
CA ILE A 56 2.28 8.65 -6.26
C ILE A 56 2.54 7.36 -7.04
N ILE A 57 3.59 7.32 -7.86
CA ILE A 57 3.95 6.11 -8.64
C ILE A 57 4.28 4.94 -7.71
N LEU A 58 5.12 5.17 -6.70
CA LEU A 58 5.47 4.15 -5.71
C LEU A 58 4.25 3.70 -4.91
N GLY A 59 3.34 4.61 -4.60
CA GLY A 59 2.06 4.34 -3.93
C GLY A 59 1.17 3.40 -4.73
N PHE A 60 1.00 3.62 -6.03
CA PHE A 60 0.23 2.71 -6.89
C PHE A 60 0.90 1.35 -7.07
N GLY A 61 2.23 1.32 -7.25
CA GLY A 61 2.99 0.07 -7.26
C GLY A 61 2.83 -0.71 -5.95
N GLY A 62 2.89 0.00 -4.82
CA GLY A 62 2.61 -0.52 -3.49
C GLY A 62 1.22 -1.09 -3.33
N PHE A 63 0.21 -0.35 -3.77
CA PHE A 63 -1.18 -0.78 -3.72
C PHE A 63 -1.42 -2.04 -4.55
N TRP A 64 -0.82 -2.12 -5.74
CA TRP A 64 -0.84 -3.34 -6.54
C TRP A 64 -0.20 -4.52 -5.80
N GLY A 65 0.96 -4.30 -5.17
CA GLY A 65 1.60 -5.29 -4.32
C GLY A 65 0.71 -5.76 -3.17
N ALA A 66 -0.01 -4.85 -2.53
CA ALA A 66 -0.95 -5.15 -1.46
C ALA A 66 -2.15 -5.98 -1.95
N ILE A 67 -2.70 -5.68 -3.14
CA ILE A 67 -3.75 -6.49 -3.79
C ILE A 67 -3.25 -7.91 -4.07
N SER A 68 -2.06 -8.05 -4.65
CA SER A 68 -1.46 -9.36 -4.91
C SER A 68 -1.24 -10.15 -3.61
N LEU A 69 -0.82 -9.48 -2.55
CA LEU A 69 -0.51 -10.08 -1.26
C LEU A 69 -1.77 -10.51 -0.48
N ILE A 70 -2.84 -9.71 -0.52
CA ILE A 70 -4.14 -10.12 0.02
C ILE A 70 -4.73 -11.25 -0.82
N GLY A 71 -4.61 -11.20 -2.15
CA GLY A 71 -5.03 -12.27 -3.05
C GLY A 71 -4.39 -13.61 -2.70
N LEU A 72 -3.07 -13.64 -2.53
CA LEU A 72 -2.32 -14.81 -2.05
C LEU A 72 -2.82 -15.31 -0.69
N THR A 73 -3.21 -14.38 0.19
CA THR A 73 -3.74 -14.72 1.52
C THR A 73 -5.14 -15.32 1.49
N LEU A 74 -6.00 -14.87 0.57
CA LEU A 74 -7.38 -15.35 0.44
C LEU A 74 -7.45 -16.65 -0.39
N PHE A 75 -6.54 -16.81 -1.36
CA PHE A 75 -6.50 -17.89 -2.34
C PHE A 75 -5.06 -18.41 -2.54
N PRO A 76 -4.49 -19.13 -1.56
CA PRO A 76 -3.07 -19.54 -1.59
C PRO A 76 -2.73 -20.50 -2.74
N PHE A 77 -3.72 -21.16 -3.32
CA PHE A 77 -3.54 -22.07 -4.47
C PHE A 77 -3.58 -21.36 -5.83
N GLN A 78 -3.95 -20.07 -5.86
CA GLN A 78 -3.97 -19.25 -7.08
C GLN A 78 -2.77 -18.30 -7.05
N GLU A 79 -1.60 -18.83 -7.38
CA GLU A 79 -0.36 -18.06 -7.43
C GLU A 79 -0.37 -17.12 -8.65
N ASN A 80 -0.89 -15.91 -8.45
CA ASN A 80 -1.04 -14.91 -9.51
C ASN A 80 0.23 -14.07 -9.74
N THR A 81 1.21 -14.06 -8.83
CA THR A 81 2.38 -13.17 -8.91
C THR A 81 3.60 -13.78 -8.23
N LYS A 82 4.64 -14.12 -9.00
CA LYS A 82 5.90 -14.71 -8.51
C LYS A 82 6.52 -13.92 -7.33
N PRO A 83 7.23 -14.59 -6.39
CA PRO A 83 7.76 -13.95 -5.18
C PRO A 83 8.65 -12.73 -5.46
N THR A 84 9.53 -12.82 -6.48
CA THR A 84 10.43 -11.72 -6.86
C THR A 84 9.68 -10.48 -7.33
N ARG A 85 8.62 -10.66 -8.13
CA ARG A 85 7.78 -9.54 -8.59
C ARG A 85 6.98 -8.95 -7.44
N LEU A 86 6.48 -9.80 -6.55
CA LEU A 86 5.74 -9.35 -5.38
C LEU A 86 6.63 -8.51 -4.44
N LYS A 87 7.90 -8.88 -4.24
CA LYS A 87 8.89 -8.05 -3.52
C LYS A 87 9.08 -6.68 -4.19
N LEU A 88 9.18 -6.64 -5.51
CA LEU A 88 9.33 -5.40 -6.28
C LEU A 88 8.11 -4.48 -6.19
N TYR A 89 6.90 -5.00 -5.97
CA TYR A 89 5.71 -4.18 -5.77
C TYR A 89 5.56 -3.71 -4.32
N ILE A 90 5.88 -4.57 -3.35
CA ILE A 90 5.74 -4.26 -1.93
C ILE A 90 6.75 -3.20 -1.46
N MET A 91 8.01 -3.29 -1.90
CA MET A 91 9.07 -2.37 -1.46
C MET A 91 8.73 -0.88 -1.75
N PRO A 92 8.31 -0.50 -2.98
CA PRO A 92 7.76 0.82 -3.26
C PRO A 92 6.64 1.25 -2.32
N GLY A 93 5.70 0.36 -2.03
CA GLY A 93 4.57 0.64 -1.14
C GLY A 93 4.99 0.92 0.29
N VAL A 94 5.94 0.14 0.81
CA VAL A 94 6.50 0.35 2.16
C VAL A 94 7.21 1.70 2.22
N ILE A 95 8.02 2.04 1.22
CA ILE A 95 8.70 3.33 1.14
C ILE A 95 7.68 4.48 1.09
N ALA A 96 6.72 4.41 0.17
CA ALA A 96 5.71 5.45 -0.01
C ALA A 96 4.86 5.63 1.26
N SER A 97 4.39 4.53 1.86
CA SER A 97 3.57 4.58 3.08
C SER A 97 4.35 5.07 4.29
N THR A 98 5.65 4.75 4.40
CA THR A 98 6.51 5.25 5.48
C THR A 98 6.71 6.75 5.35
N MET A 99 7.05 7.24 4.14
CA MET A 99 7.24 8.67 3.89
C MET A 99 5.94 9.45 4.10
N ALA A 100 4.81 8.93 3.59
CA ALA A 100 3.50 9.53 3.80
C ALA A 100 3.10 9.57 5.28
N SER A 101 3.38 8.50 6.05
CA SER A 101 3.12 8.45 7.49
C SER A 101 3.97 9.45 8.26
N PHE A 102 5.26 9.54 7.92
CA PHE A 102 6.17 10.50 8.54
C PHE A 102 5.68 11.93 8.31
N TYR A 103 5.36 12.29 7.07
CA TYR A 103 4.87 13.62 6.73
C TYR A 103 3.49 13.92 7.33
N ALA A 104 2.58 12.95 7.34
CA ALA A 104 1.29 13.11 8.01
C ALA A 104 1.47 13.35 9.52
N GLY A 105 2.38 12.63 10.17
CA GLY A 105 2.71 12.78 11.58
C GLY A 105 3.30 14.13 11.94
N THR A 106 4.08 14.76 11.04
CA THR A 106 4.59 16.12 11.25
C THR A 106 3.53 17.20 11.05
N MET A 107 2.52 16.94 10.21
CA MET A 107 1.39 17.86 9.99
C MET A 107 0.33 17.78 11.09
N SER A 108 -0.10 16.56 11.43
CA SER A 108 -1.13 16.32 12.43
C SER A 108 -1.14 14.85 12.86
N LEU A 109 -1.00 14.62 14.16
CA LEU A 109 -1.08 13.26 14.73
C LEU A 109 -2.41 12.56 14.42
N TYR A 110 -3.49 13.30 14.17
CA TYR A 110 -4.79 12.74 13.80
C TYR A 110 -4.81 12.13 12.39
N LEU A 111 -3.88 12.52 11.51
CA LEU A 111 -3.74 11.94 10.18
C LEU A 111 -2.92 10.65 10.21
N LEU A 112 -2.06 10.47 11.22
CA LEU A 112 -1.14 9.34 11.28
C LEU A 112 -1.84 7.96 11.13
N PRO A 113 -2.99 7.68 11.79
CA PRO A 113 -3.69 6.41 11.62
C PRO A 113 -4.08 6.11 10.16
N VAL A 114 -4.43 7.15 9.39
CA VAL A 114 -4.83 7.02 7.98
C VAL A 114 -3.65 6.60 7.11
N PHE A 115 -2.44 7.08 7.40
CA PHE A 115 -1.27 6.82 6.55
C PHE A 115 -0.43 5.63 7.03
N ILE A 116 -0.50 5.28 8.31
CA ILE A 116 0.25 4.16 8.90
C ILE A 116 -0.49 2.81 8.75
N ALA A 117 -1.82 2.81 8.66
CA ALA A 117 -2.59 1.58 8.56
C ALA A 117 -2.24 0.72 7.32
N PRO A 118 -2.05 1.27 6.10
CA PRO A 118 -1.57 0.50 4.95
C PRO A 118 -0.21 -0.16 5.20
N LEU A 119 0.71 0.54 5.87
CA LEU A 119 2.03 0.01 6.20
C LEU A 119 1.93 -1.19 7.15
N LEU A 120 1.18 -1.04 8.25
CA LEU A 120 0.99 -2.11 9.22
C LEU A 120 0.30 -3.33 8.59
N MET A 121 -0.74 -3.10 7.79
CA MET A 121 -1.44 -4.18 7.08
C MET A 121 -0.52 -4.90 6.08
N THR A 122 0.29 -4.15 5.32
CA THR A 122 1.27 -4.73 4.39
C THR A 122 2.28 -5.60 5.14
N LEU A 123 2.87 -5.09 6.22
CA LEU A 123 3.84 -5.84 7.03
C LEU A 123 3.22 -7.10 7.64
N GLN A 124 2.01 -7.00 8.19
CA GLN A 124 1.26 -8.14 8.72
C GLN A 124 1.06 -9.23 7.66
N LEU A 125 0.64 -8.84 6.46
CA LEU A 125 0.44 -9.78 5.35
C LEU A 125 1.77 -10.38 4.87
N VAL A 126 2.86 -9.61 4.81
CA VAL A 126 4.20 -10.11 4.45
C VAL A 126 4.66 -11.17 5.46
N ILE A 127 4.53 -10.90 6.76
CA ILE A 127 4.90 -11.83 7.84
C ILE A 127 4.08 -13.13 7.73
N LYS A 128 2.79 -13.01 7.41
CA LYS A 128 1.90 -14.16 7.21
C LYS A 128 2.32 -15.02 6.01
N GLN A 129 2.83 -14.39 4.95
CA GLN A 129 3.26 -15.04 3.71
C GLN A 129 4.78 -15.27 3.63
N ARG A 130 5.51 -15.19 4.74
CA ARG A 130 6.99 -15.30 4.74
C ARG A 130 7.55 -16.54 4.02
N TYR A 131 6.86 -17.68 4.11
CA TYR A 131 7.29 -18.92 3.44
C TYR A 131 7.16 -18.84 1.92
N TYR A 132 6.21 -18.07 1.41
CA TYR A 132 6.10 -17.80 -0.02
C TYR A 132 7.31 -17.02 -0.55
N PHE A 133 7.87 -16.12 0.28
CA PHE A 133 9.03 -15.32 -0.09
C PHE A 133 10.39 -16.03 0.05
N SER A 134 10.42 -17.19 0.70
CA SER A 134 11.60 -18.05 0.81
C SER A 134 11.67 -19.12 -0.28
N THR A 135 10.66 -19.18 -1.15
CA THR A 135 10.61 -20.06 -2.34
C THR A 135 11.20 -19.29 -3.53
#